data_AF-A0A7C5XFE2-F1
#
_entry.id   AF-A0A7C5XFE2-F1
#
_cell.length_a   1.000
_cell.length_b   1.000
_cell.length_c   1.000
_cell.angle_alpha   90.00
_cell.angle_beta   90.00
_cell.angle_gamma   90.00
#
_symmetry.space_group_name_H-M   'P 1'
#
loop_
_entity.id
_entity.type
_entity.pdbx_description
1 polymer ?
#
loop_
_entity_poly.entity_id
_entity_poly.type
_entity_poly.pdbx_seq_one_letter_code
_entity_poly.pdbx_strand_id
1 'polypeptide(L)'
;MSDIGEVDRLSKIIKRPVQSEKALSLIDKQNTLTFIVNIDATKHDIKRAVEYLFNVKVAEVRTLITPRGEKKACVKLRQEYKATDVATRLGIM
;
A
#
# COMPACT_ATOMS: atom_id res chain seq x y z
N MET A 1 20.24 -4.31 17.30
CA MET A 1 18.96 -4.08 18.02
C MET A 1 18.18 -2.89 17.45
N SER A 2 18.41 -2.49 16.20
CA SER A 2 17.86 -1.25 15.62
C SER A 2 16.71 -1.49 14.64
N ASP A 3 16.62 -2.67 14.02
CA ASP A 3 15.64 -2.94 12.95
C ASP A 3 14.27 -3.44 13.45
N ILE A 4 14.23 -4.23 14.54
CA ILE A 4 13.00 -4.92 14.98
C ILE A 4 11.90 -3.93 15.39
N GLY A 5 12.27 -2.82 16.02
CA GLY A 5 11.31 -1.79 16.46
C GLY A 5 10.71 -0.98 15.31
N GLU A 6 11.44 -0.82 14.20
CA GLU A 6 10.97 -0.07 13.04
C GLU A 6 10.08 -0.94 12.15
N VAL A 7 10.41 -2.22 11.99
CA VAL A 7 9.56 -3.20 11.29
C VAL A 7 8.20 -3.35 11.98
N ASP A 8 8.15 -3.42 13.31
CA ASP A 8 6.89 -3.54 14.07
C ASP A 8 6.00 -2.29 13.92
N ARG A 9 6.59 -1.10 13.81
CA ARG A 9 5.83 0.13 13.55
C ARG A 9 5.30 0.19 12.13
N LEU A 10 6.11 -0.20 11.15
CA LEU A 10 5.73 -0.16 9.74
C LEU A 10 4.68 -1.21 9.38
N SER A 11 4.75 -2.40 9.98
CA SER A 11 3.75 -3.46 9.78
C SER A 11 2.36 -3.05 10.27
N LYS A 12 2.27 -2.25 11.34
CA LYS A 12 0.99 -1.71 11.87
C LYS A 12 0.32 -0.68 10.97
N ILE A 13 1.04 -0.13 9.97
CA ILE A 13 0.48 0.87 9.06
C ILE A 13 -0.44 0.21 8.02
N ILE A 14 -0.02 -0.89 7.40
CA ILE A 14 -0.78 -1.58 6.36
C ILE A 14 -1.60 -2.70 7.00
N LYS A 15 -2.93 -2.57 7.02
CA LYS A 15 -3.81 -3.57 7.62
C LYS A 15 -4.10 -4.72 6.67
N ARG A 16 -4.49 -4.41 5.43
CA ARG A 16 -4.83 -5.42 4.39
C ARG A 16 -4.88 -4.80 2.99
N PRO A 17 -4.63 -5.57 1.92
CA PRO A 17 -4.94 -5.14 0.56
C PRO A 17 -6.46 -5.05 0.33
N VAL A 18 -6.86 -4.26 -0.66
CA VAL A 18 -8.24 -4.19 -1.14
C VAL A 18 -8.38 -5.04 -2.40
N GLN A 19 -9.22 -6.06 -2.33
CA GLN A 19 -9.51 -6.99 -3.43
C GLN A 19 -10.89 -6.68 -4.02
N SER A 20 -10.99 -5.58 -4.77
CA SER A 20 -12.22 -5.23 -5.50
C SER A 20 -11.90 -5.03 -6.97
N GLU A 21 -12.88 -5.18 -7.86
CA GLU A 21 -12.69 -4.98 -9.31
C GLU A 21 -12.05 -3.61 -9.63
N LYS A 22 -12.47 -2.57 -8.91
CA LYS A 22 -11.86 -1.24 -9.03
C LYS A 22 -10.38 -1.24 -8.61
N ALA A 23 -10.02 -1.96 -7.55
CA ALA A 23 -8.64 -2.05 -7.11
C ALA A 23 -7.79 -2.87 -8.08
N LEU A 24 -8.32 -3.98 -8.61
CA LEU A 24 -7.69 -4.76 -9.69
C LEU A 24 -7.46 -3.90 -10.94
N SER A 25 -8.47 -3.13 -11.36
CA SER A 25 -8.33 -2.22 -12.50
C SER A 25 -7.26 -1.14 -12.28
N LEU A 26 -7.04 -0.67 -11.05
CA LEU A 26 -5.98 0.29 -10.73
C LEU A 26 -4.58 -0.35 -10.79
N ILE A 27 -4.46 -1.63 -10.45
CA ILE A 27 -3.21 -2.38 -10.58
C ILE A 27 -2.82 -2.43 -12.06
N ASP A 28 -3.73 -2.89 -12.92
CA ASP A 28 -3.47 -3.11 -14.35
C ASP A 28 -3.27 -1.80 -15.12
N LYS A 29 -4.12 -0.79 -14.88
CA LYS A 29 -4.15 0.42 -15.71
C LYS A 29 -3.28 1.57 -15.17
N GLN A 30 -3.03 1.60 -13.87
CA GLN A 30 -2.43 2.77 -13.21
C GLN A 30 -1.20 2.44 -12.38
N ASN A 31 -0.71 1.20 -12.40
CA ASN A 31 0.41 0.75 -11.58
C ASN A 31 0.20 1.10 -10.09
N THR A 32 -1.03 0.94 -9.60
CA THR A 32 -1.47 1.44 -8.29
C THR A 32 -2.04 0.32 -7.44
N LEU A 33 -1.45 0.10 -6.26
CA LEU A 33 -1.95 -0.82 -5.24
C LEU A 33 -2.91 -0.10 -4.30
N THR A 34 -3.92 -0.81 -3.80
CA THR A 34 -4.88 -0.25 -2.85
C THR A 34 -4.87 -1.02 -1.54
N PHE A 35 -4.77 -0.31 -0.42
CA PHE A 35 -4.70 -0.88 0.93
C PHE A 35 -5.71 -0.22 1.87
N ILE A 36 -6.14 -0.96 2.87
CA ILE A 36 -6.66 -0.39 4.12
C ILE A 36 -5.49 -0.21 5.07
N VAL A 37 -5.39 0.97 5.65
CA VAL A 37 -4.27 1.39 6.50
C VAL A 37 -4.77 1.86 7.87
N ASN A 38 -3.85 2.07 8.80
CA ASN A 38 -4.17 2.68 10.08
C ASN A 38 -4.71 4.11 9.88
N ILE A 39 -5.76 4.47 10.63
CA ILE A 39 -6.44 5.77 10.53
C ILE A 39 -5.51 6.93 10.93
N ASP A 40 -4.49 6.68 11.75
CA ASP A 40 -3.53 7.71 12.15
C ASP A 40 -2.33 7.83 11.19
N ALA A 41 -2.19 6.91 10.24
CA ALA A 41 -1.04 6.90 9.33
C ALA A 41 -1.06 8.09 8.36
N THR A 42 0.07 8.82 8.28
CA THR A 42 0.24 9.88 7.28
C THR A 42 0.62 9.30 5.91
N LYS A 43 0.54 10.12 4.86
CA LYS A 43 1.00 9.72 3.52
C LYS A 43 2.49 9.32 3.50
N HIS A 44 3.32 9.95 4.33
CA HIS A 44 4.74 9.63 4.46
C HIS A 44 4.96 8.27 5.12
N ASP A 45 4.16 7.95 6.13
CA ASP A 45 4.23 6.65 6.82
C ASP A 45 3.81 5.51 5.88
N ILE A 46 2.70 5.70 5.16
CA ILE A 46 2.21 4.74 4.17
C ILE A 46 3.26 4.53 3.07
N LYS A 47 3.88 5.61 2.58
CA LYS A 47 4.96 5.53 1.60
C LYS A 47 6.11 4.66 2.11
N ARG A 48 6.65 4.99 3.29
CA ARG A 48 7.76 4.23 3.90
C ARG A 48 7.41 2.76 4.11
N ALA A 49 6.22 2.48 4.63
CA ALA A 49 5.75 1.12 4.87
C ALA A 49 5.66 0.30 3.58
N VAL A 50 5.07 0.85 2.51
CA VAL A 50 4.98 0.15 1.22
C VAL A 50 6.36 -0.07 0.60
N GLU A 51 7.22 0.95 0.61
CA GLU A 51 8.57 0.83 0.05
C GLU A 51 9.40 -0.24 0.78
N TYR A 52 9.32 -0.26 2.12
CA TYR A 52 10.04 -1.22 2.95
C TYR A 52 9.48 -2.65 2.86
N LEU A 53 8.17 -2.83 3.04
CA LEU A 53 7.55 -4.15 3.13
C LEU A 53 7.55 -4.89 1.78
N PHE A 54 7.45 -4.16 0.66
CA PHE A 54 7.36 -4.77 -0.67
C PHE A 54 8.63 -4.59 -1.51
N ASN A 55 9.66 -3.92 -0.97
CA ASN A 55 10.90 -3.59 -1.64
C ASN A 55 10.67 -2.89 -3.00
N VAL A 56 9.90 -1.80 -2.98
CA VAL A 56 9.52 -1.02 -4.16
C VAL A 56 9.78 0.48 -3.94
N LYS A 57 9.64 1.30 -5.00
CA LYS A 57 9.57 2.76 -4.88
C LYS A 57 8.20 3.30 -5.22
N VAL A 58 7.73 4.24 -4.39
CA VAL A 58 6.41 4.85 -4.51
C VAL A 58 6.53 6.22 -5.17
N ALA A 59 5.76 6.43 -6.23
CA ALA A 59 5.62 7.70 -6.91
C ALA A 59 4.66 8.63 -6.15
N GLU A 60 3.49 8.13 -5.77
CA GLU A 60 2.43 8.95 -5.18
C GLU A 60 1.56 8.15 -4.21
N VAL A 61 1.08 8.80 -3.15
CA VAL A 61 0.11 8.25 -2.20
C VAL A 61 -1.13 9.14 -2.13
N ARG A 62 -2.29 8.54 -2.41
CA ARG A 62 -3.61 9.16 -2.25
C ARG A 62 -4.37 8.43 -1.17
N THR A 63 -5.07 9.15 -0.30
CA THR A 63 -5.80 8.57 0.84
C THR A 63 -7.21 9.12 0.91
N LEU A 64 -8.16 8.31 1.36
CA LEU A 64 -9.52 8.73 1.70
C LEU A 64 -10.01 7.96 2.93
N ILE A 65 -10.99 8.52 3.64
CA ILE A 65 -11.73 7.79 4.68
C ILE A 65 -12.99 7.22 4.01
N THR A 66 -13.20 5.92 4.15
CA THR A 66 -14.40 5.25 3.64
C THR A 66 -15.59 5.51 4.56
N PRO A 67 -16.85 5.33 4.08
CA PRO A 67 -18.04 5.45 4.95
C PRO A 67 -18.06 4.48 6.14
N ARG A 68 -17.23 3.43 6.13
CA ARG A 68 -17.04 2.48 7.24
C ARG A 68 -16.02 2.94 8.27
N GLY A 69 -15.47 4.16 8.14
CA GLY A 69 -14.43 4.69 9.03
C GLY A 69 -13.03 4.13 8.77
N GLU A 70 -12.84 3.31 7.74
CA GLU A 70 -11.51 2.79 7.38
C GLU A 70 -10.75 3.81 6.50
N LYS A 71 -9.47 4.05 6.80
CA LYS A 71 -8.58 4.80 5.89
C LYS A 71 -8.12 3.89 4.74
N LYS A 72 -8.45 4.27 3.52
CA LYS A 72 -8.03 3.60 2.29
C LYS A 72 -6.93 4.41 1.62
N ALA A 73 -5.85 3.74 1.21
CA ALA A 73 -4.72 4.32 0.52
C ALA A 73 -4.58 3.71 -0.88
N CYS A 74 -4.52 4.56 -1.90
CA CYS A 74 -4.12 4.20 -3.26
C CYS A 74 -2.67 4.63 -3.46
N VAL A 75 -1.78 3.68 -3.72
CA VAL A 75 -0.34 3.87 -3.74
C VAL A 75 0.18 3.55 -5.14
N LYS A 76 0.61 4.59 -5.86
CA LYS A 76 1.16 4.47 -7.21
C LYS A 76 2.65 4.17 -7.13
N LEU A 77 3.08 3.09 -7.78
CA LEU A 77 4.49 2.72 -7.83
C LEU A 77 5.22 3.51 -8.93
N ARG A 78 6.53 3.67 -8.77
CA ARG A 78 7.38 4.18 -9.87
C ARG A 78 7.36 3.21 -11.04
N GLN A 79 7.56 3.73 -12.26
CA GLN A 79 7.46 2.97 -13.51
C GLN A 79 8.45 1.79 -13.58
N GLU A 80 9.52 1.86 -12.79
CA GLU A 80 10.55 0.81 -12.63
C GLU A 80 10.00 -0.47 -11.95
N TYR A 81 8.85 -0.37 -11.26
CA TYR A 81 8.21 -1.46 -10.52
C TYR A 81 6.81 -1.72 -11.06
N LYS A 82 6.40 -2.99 -11.14
CA LYS A 82 5.05 -3.37 -11.55
C LYS A 82 4.19 -3.74 -10.34
N ALA A 83 3.03 -3.10 -10.23
CA ALA A 83 2.04 -3.37 -9.20
C ALA A 83 1.48 -4.79 -9.32
N THR A 84 1.38 -5.33 -10.54
CA THR A 84 0.97 -6.71 -10.81
C THR A 84 1.88 -7.72 -10.10
N ASP A 85 3.21 -7.57 -10.22
CA ASP A 85 4.17 -8.47 -9.58
C ASP A 85 4.07 -8.43 -8.04
N VAL A 86 3.76 -7.26 -7.48
CA VAL A 86 3.51 -7.12 -6.03
C VAL A 86 2.18 -7.77 -5.65
N ALA A 87 1.14 -7.61 -6.48
CA ALA A 87 -0.18 -8.17 -6.25
C ALA A 87 -0.20 -9.71 -6.27
N THR A 88 0.55 -10.33 -7.19
CA THR A 88 0.73 -11.79 -7.25
C THR A 88 1.44 -12.31 -6.01
N ARG A 89 2.50 -11.62 -5.53
CA ARG A 89 3.20 -11.96 -4.28
C ARG A 89 2.30 -11.84 -3.05
N LEU A 90 1.30 -10.96 -3.11
CA LEU A 90 0.29 -10.77 -2.07
C LEU A 90 -0.89 -11.76 -2.17
N GLY A 91 -0.94 -12.61 -3.20
CA GLY A 91 -2.04 -13.56 -3.42
C GLY A 91 -3.37 -12.90 -3.79
N ILE A 92 -3.33 -11.73 -4.45
CA ILE A 92 -4.52 -10.98 -4.89
C ILE A 92 -4.93 -11.38 -6.32
N MET A 93 -3.98 -11.86 -7.11
CA MET A 93 -4.09 -12.16 -8.54
C MET A 93 -3.41 -13.49 -8.85
#